data_AF-A0A1P8FFQ6-F1
#
_entry.id   AF-A0A1P8FFQ6-F1
#
_cell.length_a   1.000
_cell.length_b   1.000
_cell.length_c   1.000
_cell.angle_alpha   90.00
_cell.angle_beta   90.00
_cell.angle_gamma   90.00
#
_symmetry.space_group_name_H-M   'P 1'
#
loop_
_entity.id
_entity.type
_entity.pdbx_description
1 polymer ?
#
loop_
_entity_poly.entity_id
_entity_poly.type
_entity_poly.pdbx_seq_one_letter_code
_entity_poly.pdbx_strand_id
1 'polypeptide(L)'
;MIKVERVKANHYRVRVPKNLEGDLREAEVILAYSNQHPGGIPIYEPYETISTRPIGKSLVGEFAVRKGEGRPYVNVMWWHKRPGMCGISAHTGFLAVQ
;
A
#
# COMPACT_ATOMS: atom_id res chain seq x y z
N MET A 1 -3.20 -9.37 -7.29
CA MET A 1 -4.37 -8.93 -6.49
C MET A 1 -3.88 -8.50 -5.11
N ILE A 2 -4.17 -7.25 -4.71
CA ILE A 2 -3.88 -6.73 -3.37
C ILE A 2 -4.96 -7.28 -2.43
N LYS A 3 -4.56 -7.83 -1.28
CA LYS A 3 -5.48 -8.28 -0.25
C LYS A 3 -5.15 -7.56 1.05
N VAL A 4 -6.16 -6.99 1.70
CA VAL A 4 -6.03 -6.39 3.03
C VAL A 4 -7.05 -7.07 3.93
N GLU A 5 -6.59 -7.60 5.05
CA GLU A 5 -7.42 -8.24 6.07
C GLU A 5 -7.24 -7.54 7.41
N ARG A 6 -8.32 -7.41 8.17
CA ARG A 6 -8.24 -6.89 9.54
C ARG A 6 -7.79 -8.02 10.47
N VAL A 7 -6.73 -7.79 11.24
CA VAL A 7 -6.23 -8.77 12.22
C VAL A 7 -6.72 -8.47 13.64
N LYS A 8 -6.91 -7.18 13.98
CA LYS A 8 -7.57 -6.71 15.22
C LYS A 8 -8.02 -5.26 15.03
N ALA A 9 -8.62 -4.64 16.05
CA ALA A 9 -9.06 -3.25 15.99
C ALA A 9 -7.95 -2.32 15.48
N ASN A 10 -8.23 -1.60 14.40
CA ASN A 10 -7.30 -0.70 13.70
C ASN A 10 -5.97 -1.32 13.27
N HIS A 11 -5.85 -2.64 13.21
CA HIS A 11 -4.65 -3.31 12.72
C HIS A 11 -5.00 -4.24 11.56
N TYR A 12 -4.15 -4.19 10.54
CA TYR A 12 -4.38 -4.82 9.27
C TYR A 12 -3.15 -5.57 8.83
N ARG A 13 -3.37 -6.62 8.03
CA ARG A 13 -2.35 -7.29 7.26
C ARG A 13 -2.63 -7.07 5.78
N VAL A 14 -1.60 -6.68 5.05
CA VAL A 14 -1.65 -6.58 3.59
C VAL A 14 -0.81 -7.69 2.97
N ARG A 15 -1.30 -8.24 1.86
CA ARG A 15 -0.59 -9.16 0.99
C ARG A 15 -0.65 -8.67 -0.45
N VAL A 16 0.50 -8.47 -1.07
CA VAL A 16 0.63 -7.99 -2.45
C VAL A 16 1.54 -8.90 -3.27
N PRO A 17 1.39 -9.00 -4.60
CA PRO A 17 2.41 -9.60 -5.45
C PRO A 17 3.75 -8.91 -5.24
N LYS A 18 4.81 -9.71 -5.00
CA LYS A 18 6.14 -9.17 -4.71
C LYS A 18 6.66 -8.31 -5.87
N ASN A 19 6.56 -8.85 -7.08
CA ASN A 19 6.92 -8.18 -8.32
C ASN A 19 5.76 -8.32 -9.31
N LEU A 20 5.74 -7.45 -10.31
CA LEU A 20 5.01 -7.67 -11.56
C LEU A 20 6.03 -8.04 -12.66
N GLU A 21 5.54 -8.57 -13.78
CA GLU A 21 6.40 -8.96 -14.92
C GLU A 21 7.15 -7.74 -15.50
N GLY A 22 8.22 -8.01 -16.25
CA GLY A 22 9.04 -6.98 -16.89
C GLY A 22 10.16 -6.41 -16.03
N ASP A 23 10.51 -5.14 -16.25
CA ASP A 23 11.64 -4.44 -15.62
C ASP A 23 11.25 -3.68 -14.34
N LEU A 24 10.20 -4.14 -13.66
CA LEU A 24 9.69 -3.53 -12.43
C LEU A 24 10.49 -3.99 -11.20
N ARG A 25 10.63 -3.08 -10.24
CA ARG A 25 11.20 -3.33 -8.91
C ARG A 25 10.18 -4.08 -8.05
N GLU A 26 10.68 -4.53 -6.91
CA GLU A 26 9.84 -5.03 -5.83
C GLU A 26 8.82 -3.96 -5.41
N ALA A 27 7.62 -4.42 -5.04
CA ALA A 27 6.51 -3.54 -4.68
C ALA A 27 6.85 -2.71 -3.44
N GLU A 28 6.60 -1.42 -3.50
CA GLU A 28 6.53 -0.55 -2.33
C GLU A 28 5.07 -0.48 -1.86
N VAL A 29 4.84 -0.72 -0.57
CA VAL A 29 3.50 -0.72 0.02
C VAL A 29 3.38 0.47 0.94
N ILE A 30 2.35 1.28 0.73
CA ILE A 30 2.18 2.58 1.37
C ILE A 30 0.82 2.60 2.05
N LEU A 31 0.79 3.00 3.32
CA LEU A 31 -0.42 3.43 4.01
C LEU A 31 -0.58 4.93 3.79
N ALA A 32 -1.67 5.33 3.16
CA ALA A 32 -1.99 6.72 2.87
C ALA A 32 -3.34 7.10 3.49
N TYR A 33 -3.54 8.40 3.69
CA TYR A 33 -4.76 8.93 4.29
C TYR A 33 -5.34 10.05 3.42
N SER A 34 -6.61 9.92 3.04
CA SER A 34 -7.32 10.94 2.26
C SER A 34 -8.71 11.19 2.81
N ASN A 35 -9.20 12.43 2.67
CA ASN A 35 -10.60 12.78 2.96
C ASN A 35 -11.48 12.82 1.71
N GLN A 36 -10.87 12.80 0.51
CA GLN A 36 -11.59 12.98 -0.75
C GLN A 36 -11.81 11.66 -1.47
N HIS A 37 -10.74 10.97 -1.88
CA HIS A 37 -10.82 9.71 -2.61
C HIS A 37 -9.61 8.82 -2.32
N PRO A 38 -9.76 7.48 -2.32
CA PRO A 38 -8.61 6.60 -2.31
C PRO A 38 -8.02 6.54 -3.72
N GLY A 39 -6.70 6.73 -3.85
CA GLY A 39 -5.97 6.45 -5.10
C GLY A 39 -5.00 7.53 -5.53
N GLY A 40 -3.97 7.12 -6.27
CA GLY A 40 -2.87 7.97 -6.71
C GLY A 40 -1.67 7.95 -5.75
N ILE A 41 -0.51 8.39 -6.23
CA ILE A 41 0.71 8.49 -5.42
C ILE A 41 0.46 9.59 -4.38
N PRO A 42 0.56 9.31 -3.06
CA PRO A 42 0.22 10.26 -2.01
C PRO A 42 1.33 11.31 -1.81
N ILE A 43 1.65 12.08 -2.85
CA ILE A 43 2.77 13.05 -2.83
C ILE A 43 2.50 14.21 -1.86
N TYR A 44 1.23 14.56 -1.68
CA TYR A 44 0.78 15.70 -0.86
C TYR A 44 -0.11 15.28 0.32
N GLU A 45 -0.31 13.98 0.52
CA GLU A 45 -1.13 13.43 1.61
C GLU A 45 -0.22 12.82 2.68
N PRO A 46 -0.64 12.75 3.95
CA PRO A 46 0.07 11.96 4.94
C PRO A 46 0.18 10.50 4.48
N TYR A 47 1.38 9.96 4.50
CA TYR A 47 1.63 8.55 4.19
C TYR A 47 2.80 7.99 4.98
N GLU A 48 2.81 6.67 5.13
CA GLU A 48 3.95 5.91 5.65
C GLU A 48 4.17 4.64 4.82
N THR A 49 5.43 4.28 4.59
CA THR A 49 5.78 3.02 3.92
C THR A 49 5.62 1.87 4.90
N ILE A 50 4.81 0.88 4.55
CA ILE A 50 4.60 -0.32 5.35
C ILE A 50 5.81 -1.24 5.21
N SER A 51 6.41 -1.62 6.34
CA SER A 51 7.45 -2.65 6.35
C SER A 51 6.85 -3.99 5.94
N THR A 52 7.45 -4.63 4.93
CA THR A 52 6.99 -5.92 4.41
C THR A 52 8.10 -6.95 4.42
N ARG A 53 7.70 -8.23 4.44
CA ARG A 53 8.60 -9.37 4.28
C ARG A 53 8.08 -10.30 3.18
N PRO A 54 8.98 -10.94 2.41
CA PRO A 54 8.58 -11.90 1.39
C PRO A 54 8.03 -13.17 2.03
N ILE A 55 6.87 -13.63 1.55
CA ILE A 55 6.27 -14.93 1.87
C ILE A 55 5.82 -15.57 0.54
N GLY A 56 6.63 -16.50 0.02
CA GLY A 56 6.43 -17.08 -1.30
C GLY A 56 6.52 -16.01 -2.40
N LYS A 57 5.48 -15.91 -3.24
CA LYS A 57 5.39 -14.92 -4.33
C LYS A 57 4.78 -13.57 -3.90
N SER A 58 4.60 -13.35 -2.61
CA SER A 58 3.96 -12.15 -2.07
C SER A 58 4.88 -11.40 -1.10
N LEU A 59 4.66 -10.08 -1.00
CA LEU A 59 5.08 -9.31 0.18
C LEU A 59 3.91 -9.24 1.16
N VAL A 60 4.24 -9.41 2.43
CA VAL A 60 3.27 -9.34 3.53
C VAL A 60 3.76 -8.35 4.57
N GLY A 61 2.90 -7.41 4.94
CA GLY A 61 3.16 -6.43 5.98
C GLY A 61 1.98 -6.33 6.92
N GLU A 62 2.25 -6.00 8.19
CA GLU A 62 1.22 -5.65 9.17
C GLU A 62 1.40 -4.20 9.57
N PHE A 63 0.29 -3.49 9.77
CA PHE A 63 0.30 -2.07 10.08
C PHE A 63 -0.91 -1.70 10.94
N ALA A 64 -0.78 -0.60 11.68
CA ALA A 64 -1.85 0.01 12.43
C ALA A 64 -2.33 1.27 11.71
N VAL A 65 -3.63 1.56 11.74
CA VAL A 65 -4.18 2.82 11.24
C VAL A 65 -4.41 3.79 12.38
N ARG A 66 -4.06 5.06 12.15
CA ARG A 66 -4.25 6.13 13.14
C ARG A 66 -5.60 6.82 12.92
N LYS A 67 -6.21 7.26 14.02
CA LYS A 67 -7.39 8.14 13.97
C LYS A 67 -6.93 9.58 13.77
N GLY A 68 -7.68 10.37 13.02
CA GLY A 68 -7.48 11.82 12.87
C GLY A 68 -6.63 12.26 11.68
N GLU A 69 -5.95 11.35 10.97
CA GLU A 69 -5.12 11.69 9.79
C GLU A 69 -5.90 11.63 8.45
N GLY A 70 -7.20 11.31 8.51
CA GLY A 70 -8.07 11.11 7.35
C GLY A 70 -8.55 9.67 7.24
N ARG A 71 -9.11 9.30 6.09
CA ARG A 71 -9.58 7.91 5.85
C ARG A 71 -8.42 7.08 5.28
N PRO A 72 -7.97 6.03 5.97
CA PRO A 72 -6.82 5.24 5.55
C PRO A 72 -7.13 4.39 4.32
N TYR A 73 -6.16 4.22 3.43
CA TYR A 73 -6.17 3.26 2.34
C TYR A 73 -4.75 2.76 2.07
N VAL A 74 -4.63 1.57 1.50
CA VAL A 74 -3.34 1.05 1.03
C VAL A 74 -3.15 1.39 -0.44
N ASN A 75 -1.99 1.95 -0.78
CA ASN A 75 -1.46 2.06 -2.12
C ASN A 75 -0.24 1.14 -2.29
N VAL A 76 -0.06 0.58 -3.47
CA VAL A 76 1.06 -0.28 -3.83
C VAL A 76 1.66 0.24 -5.13
N MET A 77 2.97 0.48 -5.11
CA MET A 77 3.74 0.99 -6.23
C MET A 77 4.73 -0.05 -6.72
N TRP A 78 4.71 -0.34 -8.02
CA TRP A 78 5.77 -1.08 -8.70
C TRP A 78 6.52 -0.12 -9.61
N TRP A 79 7.66 0.37 -9.12
CA TRP A 79 8.50 1.30 -9.85
C TRP A 79 9.32 0.59 -10.93
N HIS A 80 9.65 1.27 -12.02
CA HIS A 80 10.64 0.73 -12.95
C HIS A 80 12.04 0.66 -12.32
N LYS A 81 12.84 -0.33 -12.73
CA LYS A 81 14.27 -0.40 -12.40
C LYS A 81 15.01 0.81 -12.94
N ARG A 82 14.61 1.31 -14.11
CA ARG A 82 15.17 2.51 -14.74
C ARG A 82 14.56 3.79 -14.13
N PRO A 83 15.39 4.76 -13.74
CA PRO A 83 14.91 6.06 -13.26
C PRO A 83 14.18 6.83 -14.37
N GLY A 84 13.22 7.67 -13.98
CA GLY A 84 12.47 8.54 -14.90
C GLY A 84 11.29 7.89 -15.63
N MET A 85 11.02 6.60 -15.42
CA MET A 85 9.83 5.93 -15.97
C MET A 85 8.72 5.82 -14.92
N CYS A 86 7.47 6.03 -15.35
CA CYS A 86 6.29 5.95 -14.49
C CYS A 86 6.06 4.51 -14.01
N GLY A 87 5.95 4.31 -12.70
CA GLY A 87 5.58 3.00 -12.15
C GLY A 87 4.12 2.63 -12.37
N ILE A 88 3.78 1.38 -12.07
CA ILE A 88 2.40 0.91 -11.98
C ILE A 88 1.93 1.08 -10.54
N SER A 89 0.72 1.58 -10.34
CA SER A 89 0.10 1.71 -9.03
C SER A 89 -1.20 0.92 -8.95
N ALA A 90 -1.53 0.47 -7.74
CA ALA A 90 -2.85 -0.04 -7.42
C ALA A 90 -3.16 0.30 -5.96
N HIS A 91 -4.45 0.50 -5.68
CA HIS A 91 -4.89 0.88 -4.35
C HIS A 91 -6.13 0.12 -3.93
N THR A 92 -6.38 0.16 -2.63
CA THR A 92 -7.62 -0.33 -2.03
C THR A 92 -8.65 0.78 -1.95
N GLY A 93 -9.90 0.42 -1.64
CA GLY A 93 -10.83 1.39 -1.07
C GLY A 93 -10.41 1.79 0.35
N PHE A 94 -11.16 2.71 0.95
CA PHE A 94 -10.90 3.10 2.33
C PHE A 94 -11.07 1.93 3.30
N LEU A 95 -10.14 1.81 4.25
CA LEU A 95 -10.22 0.89 5.35
C LEU A 95 -11.13 1.47 6.43
N ALA A 96 -11.95 0.62 7.06
CA ALA A 96 -12.78 1.05 8.17
C ALA A 96 -11.94 1.27 9.44
N VAL A 97 -12.20 2.33 10.20
CA VAL A 97 -11.50 2.61 11.47
C VAL A 97 -12.51 2.51 12.60
N GLN A 98 -12.14 1.85 13.71
CA GLN A 98 -13.01 1.61 14.87
C GLN A 98 -12.48 2.31 16.12
#